data_AF-A0A7X9Q2R0-F1
#
_entry.id   AF-A0A7X9Q2R0-F1
#
_cell.length_a   1.000
_cell.length_b   1.000
_cell.length_c   1.000
_cell.angle_alpha   90.00
_cell.angle_beta   90.00
_cell.angle_gamma   90.00
#
_symmetry.space_group_name_H-M   'P 1'
#
loop_
_entity.id
_entity.type
_entity.pdbx_description
1 polymer ?
#
loop_
_entity_poly.entity_id
_entity_poly.type
_entity_poly.pdbx_seq_one_letter_code
_entity_poly.pdbx_strand_id
1 'polypeptide(L)'
;MAISFSRPDPSSPTAVSTANFSTSRRGYEPDEVREFLRMVAAELARLQEREKFLERELRVAQRNVPNAAVVLDEEVVTRMLGEEAARILSTAREAASQIKMRAEDGASRVLREATDEAQRLREEAEIEASRRRQDASSDAESELQMAKQQGREMVNEARAYRERVLGELARRRELARQQIEQLVHGRDRLLNAFERARLAAVDVMAEMTPLGEPNEYVNLSPTTGPVPLMVPANDVRARQVPTEADQPDREPYDADADVDLTDEVDEVDDPTVALQIDDTVVLLREPAAHDDDNDEHIEADGHADDDADDDADDDSDGVMATVVSLFAGEI
;
A
#
# COMPACT_ATOMS: atom_id res chain seq x y z
N MET A 1 27.42 -104.92 -99.20
CA MET A 1 27.26 -103.45 -99.29
C MET A 1 27.10 -102.90 -97.88
N ALA A 2 28.09 -102.17 -97.38
CA ALA A 2 28.00 -101.51 -96.07
C ALA A 2 27.49 -100.08 -96.29
N ILE A 3 26.28 -99.79 -95.81
CA ILE A 3 25.67 -98.45 -95.90
C ILE A 3 26.22 -97.66 -94.71
N SER A 4 27.08 -96.68 -94.97
CA SER A 4 27.62 -95.77 -93.96
C SER A 4 26.54 -94.77 -93.52
N PHE A 5 26.05 -94.90 -92.30
CA PHE A 5 25.12 -93.95 -91.70
C PHE A 5 25.88 -92.69 -91.25
N SER A 6 25.68 -91.56 -91.93
CA SER A 6 26.08 -90.24 -91.42
C SER A 6 25.27 -89.96 -90.14
N ARG A 7 25.94 -89.58 -89.05
CA ARG A 7 25.22 -89.17 -87.82
C ARG A 7 24.32 -87.98 -88.15
N PRO A 8 23.02 -88.04 -87.81
CA PRO A 8 22.11 -86.91 -88.02
C PRO A 8 22.56 -85.73 -87.17
N ASP A 9 22.37 -84.51 -87.69
CA ASP A 9 22.64 -83.28 -86.95
C ASP A 9 21.64 -83.15 -85.78
N PRO A 10 22.11 -83.18 -84.51
CA PRO A 10 21.24 -83.18 -83.35
C PRO A 10 20.53 -81.83 -83.13
N SER A 11 20.96 -80.76 -83.81
CA SER A 11 20.38 -79.42 -83.67
C SER A 11 19.22 -79.16 -84.64
N SER A 12 19.03 -80.03 -85.64
CA SER A 12 17.96 -79.89 -86.63
C SER A 12 16.77 -80.81 -86.28
N PRO A 13 15.57 -80.25 -86.02
CA PRO A 13 14.36 -81.02 -85.76
C PRO A 13 14.10 -82.11 -86.82
N THR A 14 14.26 -81.75 -88.11
CA THR A 14 14.02 -82.67 -89.23
C THR A 14 15.04 -83.81 -89.23
N ALA A 15 16.32 -83.50 -88.98
CA ALA A 15 17.37 -84.51 -88.95
C ALA A 15 17.22 -85.50 -87.79
N VAL A 16 16.73 -85.04 -86.63
CA VAL A 16 16.41 -85.88 -85.47
C VAL A 16 15.23 -86.81 -85.77
N SER A 17 14.20 -86.34 -86.49
CA SER A 17 13.02 -87.15 -86.84
C SER A 17 13.33 -88.30 -87.81
N THR A 18 14.32 -88.13 -88.68
CA THR A 18 14.73 -89.10 -89.72
C THR A 18 15.99 -89.87 -89.35
N ALA A 19 16.44 -89.78 -88.10
CA ALA A 19 17.64 -90.43 -87.61
C ALA A 19 17.52 -91.97 -87.70
N ASN A 20 18.52 -92.62 -88.31
CA ASN A 20 18.61 -94.09 -88.42
C ASN A 20 19.78 -94.63 -87.59
N PHE A 21 19.55 -95.73 -86.88
CA PHE A 21 20.52 -96.38 -86.01
C PHE A 21 20.74 -97.84 -86.42
N SER A 22 21.94 -98.37 -86.19
CA SER A 22 22.25 -99.79 -86.44
C SER A 22 21.60 -100.70 -85.38
N THR A 23 20.98 -101.79 -85.79
CA THR A 23 20.33 -102.76 -84.88
C THR A 23 21.34 -103.79 -84.33
N SER A 24 21.28 -104.09 -83.03
CA SER A 24 22.07 -105.16 -82.38
C SER A 24 21.14 -106.24 -81.80
N ARG A 25 21.68 -107.42 -81.44
CA ARG A 25 20.88 -108.58 -80.95
C ARG A 25 20.08 -108.29 -79.66
N ARG A 26 20.37 -107.19 -78.95
CA ARG A 26 19.63 -106.72 -77.77
C ARG A 26 19.63 -105.18 -77.76
N GLY A 27 18.46 -104.56 -77.88
CA GLY A 27 18.30 -103.10 -77.96
C GLY A 27 16.83 -102.67 -77.83
N TYR A 28 16.59 -101.36 -77.86
CA TYR A 28 15.24 -100.78 -77.84
C TYR A 28 14.48 -101.09 -79.13
N GLU A 29 13.16 -101.11 -79.06
CA GLU A 29 12.31 -101.32 -80.23
C GLU A 29 12.46 -100.15 -81.21
N PRO A 30 12.73 -100.42 -82.51
CA PRO A 30 13.00 -99.36 -83.48
C PRO A 30 11.80 -98.44 -83.72
N ASP A 31 10.57 -98.95 -83.60
CA ASP A 31 9.36 -98.16 -83.83
C ASP A 31 9.06 -97.22 -82.64
N GLU A 32 9.24 -97.67 -81.40
CA GLU A 32 9.14 -96.85 -80.18
C GLU A 32 10.20 -95.73 -80.18
N VAL A 33 11.45 -96.05 -80.56
CA VAL A 33 12.52 -95.04 -80.69
C VAL A 33 12.19 -94.02 -81.78
N ARG A 34 11.61 -94.45 -82.91
CA ARG A 34 11.23 -93.55 -84.00
C ARG A 34 10.07 -92.63 -83.60
N GLU A 35 9.10 -93.13 -82.85
CA GLU A 35 8.03 -92.32 -82.28
C GLU A 35 8.57 -91.29 -81.28
N PHE A 36 9.46 -91.70 -80.39
CA PHE A 36 10.12 -90.79 -79.45
C PHE A 36 10.95 -89.70 -80.16
N LEU A 37 11.71 -90.04 -81.20
CA LEU A 37 12.48 -89.07 -81.97
C LEU A 37 11.59 -88.08 -82.73
N ARG A 38 10.38 -88.48 -83.16
CA ARG A 38 9.39 -87.55 -83.71
C ARG A 38 8.87 -86.57 -82.67
N MET A 39 8.63 -87.03 -81.44
CA MET A 39 8.24 -86.15 -80.33
C MET A 39 9.37 -85.17 -79.96
N VAL A 40 10.62 -85.65 -79.88
CA VAL A 40 11.80 -84.79 -79.63
C VAL A 40 11.99 -83.77 -80.75
N ALA A 41 11.83 -84.18 -82.01
CA ALA A 41 11.89 -83.27 -83.15
C ALA A 41 10.80 -82.17 -83.06
N ALA A 42 9.58 -82.52 -82.68
CA ALA A 42 8.50 -81.54 -82.51
C ALA A 42 8.82 -80.50 -81.42
N GLU A 43 9.35 -80.94 -80.28
CA GLU A 43 9.74 -80.01 -79.20
C GLU A 43 10.95 -79.13 -79.59
N LEU A 44 11.93 -79.67 -80.30
CA LEU A 44 13.05 -78.86 -80.83
C LEU A 44 12.56 -77.79 -81.81
N ALA A 45 11.62 -78.12 -82.69
CA ALA A 45 11.03 -77.15 -83.62
C ALA A 45 10.30 -76.02 -82.86
N ARG A 46 9.52 -76.39 -81.84
CA ARG A 46 8.81 -75.43 -80.97
C ARG A 46 9.76 -74.49 -80.24
N LEU A 47 10.88 -75.00 -79.71
CA LEU A 47 11.88 -74.18 -79.03
C LEU A 47 12.58 -73.22 -79.99
N GLN A 48 12.93 -73.66 -81.21
CA GLN A 48 13.54 -72.81 -82.23
C GLN A 48 12.60 -71.70 -82.71
N GLU A 49 11.30 -71.97 -82.83
CA GLU A 49 10.32 -70.92 -83.15
C GLU A 49 10.21 -69.87 -82.04
N ARG A 50 10.24 -70.32 -80.78
CA ARG A 50 10.22 -69.43 -79.62
C ARG A 50 11.48 -68.59 -79.51
N GLU A 51 12.66 -69.16 -79.78
CA GLU A 51 13.92 -68.42 -79.84
C GLU A 51 13.86 -67.32 -80.90
N LYS A 52 13.45 -67.66 -82.13
CA LYS A 52 13.27 -66.68 -83.21
C LYS A 52 12.26 -65.59 -82.87
N PHE A 53 11.21 -65.93 -82.12
CA PHE A 53 10.24 -64.96 -81.62
C PHE A 53 10.89 -63.99 -80.62
N LEU A 54 11.59 -64.51 -79.61
CA LEU A 54 12.28 -63.69 -78.60
C LEU A 54 13.38 -62.82 -79.21
N GLU A 55 14.15 -63.33 -80.16
CA GLU A 55 15.16 -62.54 -80.88
C GLU A 55 14.53 -61.37 -81.66
N ARG A 56 13.35 -61.58 -82.24
CA ARG A 56 12.60 -60.51 -82.92
C ARG A 56 12.09 -59.48 -81.92
N GLU A 57 11.52 -59.91 -80.80
CA GLU A 57 11.09 -58.99 -79.73
C GLU A 57 12.26 -58.18 -79.18
N LEU A 58 13.39 -58.83 -78.91
CA LEU A 58 14.59 -58.17 -78.40
C LEU A 58 15.10 -57.13 -79.40
N ARG A 59 15.12 -57.45 -80.70
CA ARG A 59 15.51 -56.50 -81.74
C ARG A 59 14.54 -55.31 -81.84
N VAL A 60 13.24 -55.55 -81.68
CA VAL A 60 12.22 -54.49 -81.66
C VAL A 60 12.38 -53.62 -80.42
N ALA A 61 12.56 -54.22 -79.24
CA ALA A 61 12.80 -53.50 -77.98
C ALA A 61 14.07 -52.66 -78.06
N GLN A 62 15.18 -53.21 -78.55
CA GLN A 62 16.44 -52.46 -78.74
C GLN A 62 16.29 -51.30 -79.72
N ARG A 63 15.47 -51.45 -80.76
CA ARG A 63 15.18 -50.35 -81.71
C ARG A 63 14.24 -49.30 -81.13
N ASN A 64 13.37 -49.71 -80.20
CA ASN A 64 12.41 -48.85 -79.50
C ASN A 64 12.98 -48.21 -78.24
N VAL A 65 14.15 -48.61 -77.75
CA VAL A 65 14.93 -47.83 -76.81
C VAL A 65 15.60 -46.73 -77.65
N PRO A 66 15.08 -45.50 -77.70
CA PRO A 66 15.84 -44.42 -78.32
C PRO A 66 17.18 -44.34 -77.60
N ASN A 67 18.27 -44.17 -78.35
CA ASN A 67 19.62 -43.99 -77.82
C ASN A 67 19.64 -42.94 -76.70
N ALA A 68 19.51 -43.39 -75.46
CA ALA A 68 19.55 -42.54 -74.26
C ALA A 68 20.94 -41.93 -74.03
N ALA A 69 21.93 -42.28 -74.88
CA ALA A 69 23.33 -41.96 -74.70
C ALA A 69 23.87 -40.84 -75.62
N VAL A 70 23.08 -40.26 -76.54
CA VAL A 70 23.64 -39.30 -77.53
C VAL A 70 23.15 -37.86 -77.42
N VAL A 71 22.00 -37.54 -76.81
CA VAL A 71 21.54 -36.13 -76.74
C VAL A 71 20.68 -35.85 -75.50
N LEU A 72 21.28 -35.83 -74.31
CA LEU A 72 20.89 -34.79 -73.36
C LEU A 72 21.65 -33.55 -73.82
N ASP A 73 21.02 -32.76 -74.69
CA ASP A 73 21.59 -31.49 -75.15
C ASP A 73 21.81 -30.59 -73.92
N GLU A 74 23.07 -30.23 -73.65
CA GLU A 74 23.47 -29.45 -72.48
C GLU A 74 22.71 -28.12 -72.40
N GLU A 75 22.35 -27.56 -73.57
CA GLU A 75 21.52 -26.36 -73.70
C GLU A 75 20.06 -26.58 -73.26
N VAL A 76 19.50 -27.75 -73.55
CA VAL A 76 18.13 -28.09 -73.14
C VAL A 76 18.06 -28.35 -71.63
N VAL A 77 19.08 -29.01 -71.07
CA VAL A 77 19.16 -29.27 -69.62
C VAL A 77 19.33 -27.98 -68.83
N THR A 78 20.21 -27.08 -69.26
CA THR A 78 20.41 -25.77 -68.61
C THR A 78 19.15 -24.90 -68.68
N ARG A 79 18.42 -24.90 -69.80
CA ARG A 79 17.13 -24.22 -69.90
C ARG A 79 16.08 -24.79 -68.95
N MET A 80 15.91 -26.12 -68.91
CA MET A 80 14.96 -26.75 -67.99
C MET A 80 15.32 -26.51 -66.52
N LEU A 81 16.62 -26.50 -66.20
CA LEU A 81 17.10 -26.15 -64.86
C LEU A 81 16.82 -24.68 -64.52
N GLY A 82 17.01 -23.76 -65.46
CA GLY A 82 16.69 -22.34 -65.27
C GLY A 82 15.20 -22.07 -65.08
N GLU A 83 14.35 -22.75 -65.86
CA GLU A 83 12.89 -22.69 -65.70
C GLU A 83 12.44 -23.25 -64.35
N GLU A 84 12.99 -24.40 -63.94
CA GLU A 84 12.64 -25.01 -62.66
C GLU A 84 13.16 -24.18 -61.47
N ALA A 85 14.38 -23.62 -61.57
CA ALA A 85 14.90 -22.68 -60.57
C ALA A 85 14.04 -21.41 -60.46
N ALA A 86 13.54 -20.87 -61.58
CA ALA A 86 12.62 -19.74 -61.57
C ALA A 86 11.28 -20.08 -60.90
N ARG A 87 10.73 -21.29 -61.13
CA ARG A 87 9.52 -21.78 -60.44
C ARG A 87 9.75 -21.99 -58.94
N ILE A 88 10.90 -22.52 -58.54
CA ILE A 88 11.24 -22.66 -57.12
C ILE A 88 11.36 -21.29 -56.48
N LEU A 89 12.00 -20.31 -57.13
CA LEU A 89 12.09 -18.95 -56.61
C LEU A 89 10.73 -18.25 -56.52
N SER A 90 9.83 -18.46 -57.49
CA SER A 90 8.49 -17.87 -57.42
C SER A 90 7.68 -18.46 -56.27
N THR A 91 7.71 -19.79 -56.11
CA THR A 91 7.00 -20.46 -55.00
C THR A 91 7.60 -20.09 -53.64
N ALA A 92 8.92 -19.97 -53.53
CA ALA A 92 9.59 -19.50 -52.33
C ALA A 92 9.21 -18.05 -51.97
N ARG A 93 9.12 -17.15 -52.96
CA ARG A 93 8.68 -15.75 -52.75
C ARG A 93 7.22 -15.67 -52.33
N GLU A 94 6.36 -16.47 -52.94
CA GLU A 94 4.95 -16.55 -52.58
C GLU A 94 4.78 -17.08 -51.15
N ALA A 95 5.48 -18.16 -50.80
CA ALA A 95 5.49 -18.70 -49.44
C ALA A 95 6.03 -17.68 -48.42
N ALA A 96 7.10 -16.95 -48.75
CA ALA A 96 7.63 -15.89 -47.90
C ALA A 96 6.62 -14.75 -47.70
N SER A 97 5.93 -14.33 -48.76
CA SER A 97 4.87 -13.31 -48.68
C SER A 97 3.70 -13.78 -47.80
N GLN A 98 3.30 -15.05 -47.91
CA GLN A 98 2.24 -15.61 -47.07
C GLN A 98 2.67 -15.69 -45.59
N ILE A 99 3.93 -16.06 -45.32
CA ILE A 99 4.47 -16.08 -43.95
C ILE A 99 4.47 -14.67 -43.38
N LYS A 100 4.95 -13.68 -44.15
CA LYS A 100 4.94 -12.27 -43.74
C LYS A 100 3.53 -11.79 -43.39
N MET A 101 2.55 -12.03 -44.26
CA MET A 101 1.16 -11.63 -44.03
C MET A 101 0.57 -12.29 -42.76
N ARG A 102 0.81 -13.58 -42.53
CA ARG A 102 0.36 -14.26 -41.31
C ARG A 102 1.05 -13.73 -40.05
N ALA A 103 2.33 -13.39 -40.15
CA ALA A 103 3.07 -12.80 -39.04
C ALA A 103 2.55 -11.40 -38.70
N GLU A 104 2.26 -10.57 -39.70
CA GLU A 104 1.67 -9.24 -39.53
C GLU A 104 0.26 -9.32 -38.92
N ASP A 105 -0.59 -10.23 -39.41
CA ASP A 105 -1.93 -10.45 -38.84
C ASP A 105 -1.84 -10.93 -37.38
N GLY A 106 -0.96 -11.91 -37.10
CA GLY A 106 -0.69 -12.39 -35.75
C GLY A 106 -0.18 -11.30 -34.81
N ALA A 107 0.76 -10.47 -35.26
CA ALA A 107 1.26 -9.33 -34.50
C ALA A 107 0.15 -8.31 -34.22
N SER A 108 -0.68 -8.00 -35.23
CA SER A 108 -1.81 -7.07 -35.06
C SER A 108 -2.84 -7.59 -34.04
N ARG A 109 -3.11 -8.89 -34.05
CA ARG A 109 -4.00 -9.52 -33.07
C ARG A 109 -3.43 -9.44 -31.67
N VAL A 110 -2.17 -9.83 -31.47
CA VAL A 110 -1.51 -9.78 -30.16
C VAL A 110 -1.45 -8.34 -29.63
N LEU A 111 -1.18 -7.36 -30.49
CA LEU A 111 -1.19 -5.96 -30.08
C LEU A 111 -2.57 -5.50 -29.60
N ARG A 112 -3.65 -5.82 -30.33
CA ARG A 112 -5.02 -5.49 -29.92
C ARG A 112 -5.39 -6.17 -28.61
N GLU A 113 -5.09 -7.47 -28.47
CA GLU A 113 -5.37 -8.20 -27.24
C GLU A 113 -4.61 -7.60 -26.04
N ALA A 114 -3.33 -7.26 -26.23
CA ALA A 114 -2.52 -6.61 -25.20
C ALA A 114 -3.02 -5.21 -24.84
N THR A 115 -3.47 -4.41 -25.82
CA THR A 115 -4.03 -3.08 -25.54
C THR A 115 -5.36 -3.18 -24.79
N ASP A 116 -6.22 -4.11 -25.18
CA ASP A 116 -7.53 -4.32 -24.54
C ASP A 116 -7.36 -4.87 -23.13
N GLU A 117 -6.39 -5.75 -22.90
CA GLU A 117 -6.04 -6.23 -21.57
C GLU A 117 -5.42 -5.13 -20.70
N ALA A 118 -4.52 -4.31 -21.26
CA ALA A 118 -3.96 -3.17 -20.53
C ALA A 118 -5.02 -2.13 -20.16
N GLN A 119 -6.01 -1.88 -21.02
CA GLN A 119 -7.15 -1.00 -20.72
C GLN A 119 -8.00 -1.58 -19.59
N ARG A 120 -8.39 -2.86 -19.67
CA ARG A 120 -9.15 -3.53 -18.62
C ARG A 120 -8.44 -3.50 -17.27
N LEU A 121 -7.12 -3.76 -17.26
CA LEU A 121 -6.33 -3.73 -16.03
C LEU A 121 -6.24 -2.31 -15.44
N ARG A 122 -6.16 -1.27 -16.28
CA ARG A 122 -6.20 0.13 -15.82
C ARG A 122 -7.54 0.48 -15.21
N GLU A 123 -8.65 0.12 -15.85
CA GLU A 123 -9.99 0.37 -15.35
C GLU A 123 -10.23 -0.35 -14.01
N GLU A 124 -9.82 -1.62 -13.91
CA GLU A 124 -9.91 -2.38 -12.66
C GLU A 124 -9.09 -1.74 -11.54
N ALA A 125 -7.85 -1.34 -11.84
CA ALA A 125 -6.98 -0.65 -10.89
C ALA A 125 -7.56 0.70 -10.46
N GLU A 126 -8.19 1.45 -11.36
CA GLU A 126 -8.83 2.73 -11.04
C GLU A 126 -10.05 2.55 -10.15
N ILE A 127 -10.91 1.57 -10.45
CA ILE A 127 -12.06 1.22 -9.62
C ILE A 127 -11.60 0.79 -8.22
N GLU A 128 -10.58 -0.06 -8.13
CA GLU A 128 -10.05 -0.51 -6.84
C GLU A 128 -9.42 0.65 -6.06
N ALA A 129 -8.62 1.50 -6.72
CA ALA A 129 -8.04 2.69 -6.10
C ALA A 129 -9.13 3.68 -5.64
N SER A 130 -10.21 3.85 -6.40
CA SER A 130 -11.36 4.66 -6.00
C SER A 130 -12.04 4.08 -4.76
N ARG A 131 -12.27 2.76 -4.71
CA ARG A 131 -12.86 2.09 -3.53
C ARG A 131 -11.98 2.26 -2.30
N ARG A 132 -10.68 1.97 -2.40
CA ARG A 132 -9.76 2.14 -1.27
C ARG A 132 -9.71 3.59 -0.76
N ARG A 133 -9.73 4.58 -1.66
CA ARG A 133 -9.80 6.00 -1.27
C ARG A 133 -11.10 6.33 -0.55
N GLN A 134 -12.23 5.82 -1.05
CA GLN A 134 -13.53 6.03 -0.44
C GLN A 134 -13.61 5.40 0.96
N ASP A 135 -13.19 4.15 1.10
CA ASP A 135 -13.16 3.44 2.38
C ASP A 135 -12.27 4.17 3.39
N ALA A 136 -11.04 4.53 2.98
CA ALA A 136 -10.13 5.29 3.83
C ALA A 136 -10.70 6.67 4.23
N SER A 137 -11.39 7.35 3.32
CA SER A 137 -12.04 8.64 3.63
C SER A 137 -13.18 8.48 4.64
N SER A 138 -14.01 7.43 4.48
CA SER A 138 -15.12 7.13 5.40
C SER A 138 -14.60 6.77 6.79
N ASP A 139 -13.53 5.97 6.87
CA ASP A 139 -12.91 5.60 8.14
C ASP A 139 -12.30 6.81 8.83
N ALA A 140 -11.56 7.66 8.09
CA ALA A 140 -11.01 8.89 8.64
C ALA A 140 -12.10 9.85 9.13
N GLU A 141 -13.21 9.98 8.40
CA GLU A 141 -14.36 10.78 8.83
C GLU A 141 -14.99 10.22 10.11
N SER A 142 -15.17 8.90 10.19
CA SER A 142 -15.70 8.21 11.36
C SER A 142 -14.83 8.45 12.60
N GLU A 143 -13.52 8.26 12.48
CA GLU A 143 -12.57 8.52 13.57
C GLU A 143 -12.59 9.99 14.01
N LEU A 144 -12.63 10.92 13.05
CA LEU A 144 -12.68 12.35 13.33
C LEU A 144 -13.99 12.75 14.03
N GLN A 145 -15.12 12.14 13.68
CA GLN A 145 -16.38 12.34 14.40
C GLN A 145 -16.32 11.79 15.83
N MET A 146 -15.73 10.61 16.03
CA MET A 146 -15.52 10.06 17.38
C MET A 146 -14.62 10.97 18.23
N ALA A 147 -13.51 11.44 17.67
CA ALA A 147 -12.59 12.34 18.36
C ALA A 147 -13.27 13.69 18.69
N LYS A 148 -14.07 14.25 17.78
CA LYS A 148 -14.87 15.46 18.04
C LYS A 148 -15.88 15.24 19.16
N GLN A 149 -16.57 14.10 19.18
CA GLN A 149 -17.52 13.76 20.22
C GLN A 149 -16.84 13.64 21.59
N GLN A 150 -15.71 12.92 21.65
CA GLN A 150 -14.90 12.81 22.87
C GLN A 150 -14.40 14.18 23.35
N GLY A 151 -13.93 15.03 22.44
CA GLY A 151 -13.53 16.40 22.77
C GLY A 151 -14.68 17.22 23.36
N ARG A 152 -15.89 17.10 22.81
CA ARG A 152 -17.10 17.75 23.36
C ARG A 152 -17.45 17.22 24.74
N GLU A 153 -17.40 15.90 24.94
CA GLU A 153 -17.66 15.26 26.24
C GLU A 153 -16.66 15.74 27.29
N MET A 154 -15.36 15.73 26.97
CA MET A 154 -14.31 16.20 27.87
C MET A 154 -14.50 17.67 28.27
N VAL A 155 -14.87 18.54 27.31
CA VAL A 155 -15.14 19.95 27.61
C VAL A 155 -16.38 20.09 28.50
N ASN A 156 -17.43 19.32 28.25
CA ASN A 156 -18.64 19.32 29.08
C ASN A 156 -18.34 18.83 30.50
N GLU A 157 -17.54 17.77 30.64
CA GLU A 157 -17.09 17.26 31.93
C GLU A 157 -16.25 18.29 32.69
N ALA A 158 -15.32 18.96 32.01
CA ALA A 158 -14.51 20.03 32.59
C ALA A 158 -15.38 21.22 33.05
N ARG A 159 -16.39 21.61 32.26
CA ARG A 159 -17.37 22.64 32.65
C ARG A 159 -18.18 22.22 33.87
N ALA A 160 -18.68 20.99 33.88
CA ALA A 160 -19.42 20.45 35.01
C ALA A 160 -18.55 20.32 36.28
N TYR A 161 -17.27 19.98 36.12
CA TYR A 161 -16.31 19.97 37.22
C TYR A 161 -16.06 21.38 37.76
N ARG A 162 -15.82 22.36 36.87
CA ARG A 162 -15.66 23.77 37.24
C ARG A 162 -16.89 24.29 38.00
N GLU A 163 -18.09 24.03 37.51
CA GLU A 163 -19.33 24.45 38.18
C GLU A 163 -19.45 23.84 39.58
N ARG A 164 -19.14 22.55 39.73
CA ARG A 164 -19.09 21.89 41.04
C ARG A 164 -18.08 22.54 41.99
N VAL A 165 -16.87 22.83 41.51
CA VAL A 165 -15.82 23.48 42.30
C VAL A 165 -16.23 24.90 42.70
N LEU A 166 -16.77 25.69 41.77
CA LEU A 166 -17.25 27.04 42.06
C LEU A 166 -18.42 27.03 43.06
N GLY A 167 -19.36 26.09 42.92
CA GLY A 167 -20.43 25.89 43.88
C GLY A 167 -19.91 25.54 45.28
N GLU A 168 -18.92 24.64 45.36
CA GLU A 168 -18.26 24.28 46.62
C GLU A 168 -17.51 25.47 47.24
N LEU A 169 -16.75 26.23 46.45
CA LEU A 169 -16.05 27.44 46.91
C LEU A 169 -17.04 28.50 47.40
N ALA A 170 -18.15 28.70 46.69
CA ALA A 170 -19.20 29.63 47.11
C ALA A 170 -19.80 29.22 48.46
N ARG A 171 -20.06 27.92 48.67
CA ARG A 171 -20.52 27.39 49.97
C ARG A 171 -19.50 27.62 51.08
N ARG A 172 -18.22 27.31 50.84
CA ARG A 172 -17.14 27.53 51.83
C ARG A 172 -16.99 29.00 52.19
N ARG A 173 -17.04 29.90 51.20
CA ARG A 173 -16.99 31.35 51.41
C ARG A 173 -18.17 31.81 52.27
N GLU A 174 -19.37 31.30 52.03
CA GLU A 174 -20.55 31.66 52.81
C GLU A 174 -20.45 31.18 54.27
N LEU A 175 -20.00 29.94 54.49
CA LEU A 175 -19.73 29.43 55.83
C LEU A 175 -18.65 30.27 56.56
N ALA A 176 -17.57 30.64 55.85
CA ALA A 176 -16.51 31.48 56.41
C ALA A 176 -17.05 32.88 56.79
N ARG A 177 -17.94 33.47 55.98
CA ARG A 177 -18.59 34.75 56.33
C ARG A 177 -19.45 34.65 57.56
N GLN A 178 -20.25 33.60 57.68
CA GLN A 178 -21.06 33.35 58.88
C GLN A 178 -20.18 33.20 60.13
N GLN A 179 -19.04 32.51 60.01
CA GLN A 179 -18.07 32.41 61.10
C GLN A 179 -17.47 33.77 61.47
N ILE A 180 -17.12 34.60 60.49
CA ILE A 180 -16.62 35.96 60.73
C ILE A 180 -17.69 36.81 61.43
N GLU A 181 -18.95 36.77 60.98
CA GLU A 181 -20.05 37.49 61.62
C GLU A 181 -20.25 37.05 63.08
N GLN A 182 -20.18 35.74 63.36
CA GLN A 182 -20.22 35.22 64.74
C GLN A 182 -19.05 35.74 65.59
N LEU A 183 -17.85 35.79 65.03
CA LEU A 183 -16.66 36.33 65.71
C LEU A 183 -16.80 37.83 65.96
N VAL A 184 -17.33 38.61 65.01
CA VAL A 184 -17.60 40.05 65.16
C VAL A 184 -18.62 40.28 66.28
N HIS A 185 -19.74 39.56 66.29
CA HIS A 185 -20.71 39.63 67.39
C HIS A 185 -20.11 39.18 68.74
N GLY A 186 -19.23 38.17 68.73
CA GLY A 186 -18.45 37.76 69.90
C GLY A 186 -17.57 38.88 70.43
N ARG A 187 -16.80 39.53 69.55
CA ARG A 187 -15.96 40.70 69.84
C ARG A 187 -16.78 41.85 70.42
N ASP A 188 -17.90 42.21 69.80
CA ASP A 188 -18.74 43.32 70.28
C ASP A 188 -19.31 43.03 71.66
N ARG A 189 -19.71 41.78 71.95
CA ARG A 189 -20.11 41.38 73.31
C ARG A 189 -18.98 41.51 74.32
N LEU A 190 -17.76 41.13 73.95
CA LEU A 190 -16.58 41.28 74.80
C LEU A 190 -16.27 42.76 75.04
N LEU A 191 -16.27 43.60 74.00
CA LEU A 191 -16.07 45.05 74.14
C LEU A 191 -17.10 45.67 75.09
N ASN A 192 -18.38 45.35 74.92
CA ASN A 192 -19.44 45.80 75.83
C ASN A 192 -19.26 45.29 77.27
N ALA A 193 -18.72 44.08 77.48
CA ALA A 193 -18.43 43.58 78.82
C ALA A 193 -17.24 44.30 79.46
N PHE A 194 -16.18 44.55 78.69
CA PHE A 194 -15.01 45.31 79.14
C PHE A 194 -15.36 46.78 79.44
N GLU A 195 -16.17 47.43 78.61
CA GLU A 195 -16.65 48.80 78.87
C GLU A 195 -17.46 48.87 80.17
N ARG A 196 -18.37 47.91 80.40
CA ARG A 196 -19.11 47.82 81.66
C ARG A 196 -18.20 47.57 82.87
N ALA A 197 -17.24 46.66 82.74
CA ALA A 197 -16.26 46.39 83.79
C ALA A 197 -15.40 47.63 84.08
N ARG A 198 -15.01 48.38 83.04
CA ARG A 198 -14.29 49.65 83.16
C ARG A 198 -15.10 50.70 83.90
N LEU A 199 -16.37 50.89 83.53
CA LEU A 199 -17.26 51.83 84.24
C LEU A 199 -17.42 51.44 85.70
N ALA A 200 -17.70 50.16 85.99
CA ALA A 200 -17.79 49.67 87.36
C ALA A 200 -16.48 49.87 88.16
N ALA A 201 -15.32 49.67 87.53
CA ALA A 201 -14.02 49.92 88.16
C ALA A 201 -13.80 51.41 88.43
N VAL A 202 -14.19 52.29 87.51
CA VAL A 202 -14.16 53.76 87.71
C VAL A 202 -15.11 54.15 88.83
N ASP A 203 -16.32 53.60 88.90
CA ASP A 203 -17.28 53.86 89.97
C ASP A 203 -16.73 53.41 91.34
N VAL A 204 -16.16 52.20 91.43
CA VAL A 204 -15.50 51.72 92.67
C VAL A 204 -14.32 52.63 93.05
N MET A 205 -13.52 53.08 92.08
CA MET A 205 -12.43 54.04 92.33
C MET A 205 -12.93 55.42 92.76
N ALA A 206 -14.11 55.84 92.31
CA ALA A 206 -14.74 57.09 92.73
C ALA A 206 -15.37 56.97 94.13
N GLU A 207 -15.97 55.82 94.47
CA GLU A 207 -16.45 55.49 95.83
C GLU A 207 -15.30 55.40 96.82
N MET A 208 -14.15 54.89 96.37
CA MET A 208 -12.84 55.05 97.02
C MET A 208 -12.38 56.51 96.91
N THR A 209 -13.17 57.41 97.48
CA THR A 209 -12.78 58.79 97.83
C THR A 209 -11.34 58.74 98.32
N PRO A 210 -10.40 59.59 97.85
CA PRO A 210 -9.06 59.58 98.40
C PRO A 210 -9.22 59.87 99.90
N LEU A 211 -9.05 58.83 100.72
CA LEU A 211 -8.78 58.99 102.12
C LEU A 211 -7.54 59.88 102.13
N GLY A 212 -7.73 61.16 102.42
CA GLY A 212 -6.63 62.12 102.47
C GLY A 212 -5.50 61.50 103.29
N GLU A 213 -4.25 61.74 102.88
CA GLU A 213 -3.07 61.22 103.56
C GLU A 213 -3.28 61.34 105.07
N PRO A 214 -3.27 60.23 105.83
CA PRO A 214 -3.39 60.31 107.27
C PRO A 214 -2.28 61.22 107.79
N ASN A 215 -2.63 62.27 108.54
CA ASN A 215 -1.64 63.17 109.13
C ASN A 215 -0.63 62.43 110.05
N GLU A 216 -0.97 61.20 110.44
CA GLU A 216 -0.23 60.37 111.37
C GLU A 216 -0.22 58.91 110.88
N TYR A 217 0.96 58.38 110.60
CA TYR A 217 1.16 56.97 110.22
C TYR A 217 1.60 56.16 111.43
N VAL A 218 1.14 54.90 111.52
CA VAL A 218 1.63 53.96 112.54
C VAL A 218 3.04 53.50 112.15
N ASN A 219 4.02 53.69 113.02
CA ASN A 219 5.37 53.18 112.77
C ASN A 219 5.44 51.67 112.99
N LEU A 220 5.63 50.92 111.91
CA LEU A 220 5.73 49.44 111.93
C LEU A 220 7.10 48.91 112.36
N SER A 221 8.04 49.77 112.79
CA SER A 221 9.29 49.32 113.39
C SER A 221 9.00 48.54 114.69
N PRO A 222 9.59 47.35 114.91
CA PRO A 222 9.30 46.53 116.08
C PRO A 222 9.79 47.21 117.36
N THR A 223 8.91 48.00 118.00
CA THR A 223 9.17 48.67 119.27
C THR A 223 8.50 47.87 120.39
N THR A 224 9.29 47.45 121.38
CA THR A 224 8.81 46.66 122.52
C THR A 224 8.34 47.61 123.63
N GLY A 225 7.14 48.18 123.46
CA GLY A 225 6.45 48.99 124.46
C GLY A 225 4.92 48.92 124.27
N PRO A 226 4.09 49.27 125.28
CA PRO A 226 2.65 48.96 125.24
C PRO A 226 1.81 49.87 124.34
N VAL A 227 2.43 50.82 123.62
CA VAL A 227 1.73 51.83 122.81
C VAL A 227 2.45 51.98 121.47
N PRO A 228 1.76 51.85 120.32
CA PRO A 228 2.33 52.12 119.01
C PRO A 228 2.76 53.59 118.90
N LEU A 229 3.97 53.83 118.41
CA LEU A 229 4.46 55.19 118.15
C LEU A 229 3.88 55.67 116.82
N MET A 230 3.09 56.74 116.87
CA MET A 230 2.56 57.43 115.70
C MET A 230 3.62 58.40 115.18
N VAL A 231 3.80 58.45 113.85
CA VAL A 231 4.79 59.31 113.18
C VAL A 231 4.05 60.28 112.26
N PRO A 232 4.30 61.60 112.38
CA PRO A 232 3.66 62.59 111.52
C PRO A 232 4.07 62.40 110.05
N ALA A 233 3.14 62.67 109.13
CA ALA A 233 3.29 62.43 107.68
C ALA A 233 4.58 63.01 107.05
N ASN A 234 5.11 64.10 107.60
CA ASN A 234 6.34 64.73 107.13
C ASN A 234 7.59 63.85 107.31
N ASP A 235 7.65 63.04 108.38
CA ASP A 235 8.81 62.20 108.68
C ASP A 235 8.85 60.93 107.81
N VAL A 236 7.69 60.46 107.33
CA VAL A 236 7.59 59.35 106.37
C VAL A 236 8.03 59.79 104.98
N ARG A 237 7.62 60.99 104.54
CA ARG A 237 8.05 61.58 103.26
C ARG A 237 9.56 61.79 103.17
N ALA A 238 10.20 62.24 104.25
CA ALA A 238 11.65 62.47 104.27
C ALA A 238 12.47 61.16 104.17
N ARG A 239 11.90 60.00 104.54
CA ARG A 239 12.56 58.68 104.46
C ARG A 239 12.26 57.91 103.18
N GLN A 240 11.23 58.29 102.42
CA GLN A 240 10.83 57.65 101.16
C GLN A 240 11.55 58.21 99.92
N VAL A 241 12.62 59.00 100.09
CA VAL A 241 13.49 59.35 98.96
C VAL A 241 14.71 58.41 98.92
N PRO A 242 14.57 57.23 98.29
CA PRO A 242 15.65 56.64 97.52
C PRO A 242 15.40 56.81 96.02
N THR A 243 16.30 57.59 95.41
CA THR A 243 17.04 57.30 94.18
C THR A 243 16.30 56.65 93.02
N GLU A 244 16.22 57.39 91.90
CA GLU A 244 16.06 56.85 90.54
C GLU A 244 16.92 55.59 90.36
N ALA A 245 16.27 54.44 90.16
CA ALA A 245 16.94 53.21 89.75
C ALA A 245 16.07 52.46 88.74
N ASP A 246 16.67 52.21 87.59
CA ASP A 246 16.32 51.25 86.53
C ASP A 246 14.91 51.35 85.91
N GLN A 247 14.81 52.18 84.86
CA GLN A 247 14.04 51.77 83.69
C GLN A 247 14.91 50.78 82.92
N PRO A 248 14.49 49.53 82.66
CA PRO A 248 15.20 48.69 81.71
C PRO A 248 15.06 49.34 80.33
N ASP A 249 16.20 49.60 79.70
CA ASP A 249 16.32 50.10 78.33
C ASP A 249 15.33 49.36 77.41
N ARG A 250 14.25 50.05 77.02
CA ARG A 250 13.50 49.65 75.84
C ARG A 250 14.30 50.14 74.66
N GLU A 251 14.96 49.23 73.96
CA GLU A 251 15.49 49.51 72.64
C GLU A 251 14.38 50.13 71.77
N PRO A 252 14.70 51.14 70.95
CA PRO A 252 13.75 51.67 69.99
C PRO A 252 13.35 50.52 69.07
N TYR A 253 12.04 50.26 68.97
CA TYR A 253 11.51 49.41 67.92
C TYR A 253 11.73 50.19 66.61
N ASP A 254 12.75 49.80 65.83
CA ASP A 254 12.96 50.30 64.47
C ASP A 254 11.70 50.00 63.66
N ALA A 255 10.94 51.06 63.37
CA ALA A 255 9.75 51.00 62.53
C ALA A 255 10.09 50.96 61.03
N ASP A 256 11.36 50.78 60.66
CA ASP A 256 11.86 50.85 59.28
C ASP A 256 12.64 49.58 58.86
N ALA A 257 12.24 48.41 59.38
CA ALA A 257 12.56 47.14 58.72
C ALA A 257 11.51 46.88 57.64
N ASP A 258 11.54 47.68 56.57
CA ASP A 258 11.04 47.26 55.27
C ASP A 258 11.88 46.05 54.86
N VAL A 259 11.38 44.86 55.20
CA VAL A 259 11.81 43.63 54.53
C VAL A 259 11.28 43.74 53.12
N ASP A 260 12.14 44.29 52.26
CA ASP A 260 12.03 44.22 50.82
C ASP A 260 12.12 42.75 50.40
N LEU A 261 10.97 42.08 50.40
CA LEU A 261 10.70 40.89 49.59
C LEU A 261 9.86 41.35 48.40
N THR A 262 10.45 42.14 47.50
CA THR A 262 10.06 42.11 46.10
C THR A 262 10.49 40.77 45.51
N ASP A 263 9.72 39.71 45.76
CA ASP A 263 9.49 38.75 44.70
C ASP A 263 8.41 39.36 43.82
N GLU A 264 8.89 39.83 42.68
CA GLU A 264 8.16 40.28 41.50
C GLU A 264 7.06 39.26 41.14
N VAL A 265 5.85 39.51 41.61
CA VAL A 265 4.64 38.96 40.98
C VAL A 265 4.22 39.97 39.93
N ASP A 266 4.55 39.65 38.67
CA ASP A 266 4.00 40.29 37.49
C ASP A 266 2.48 40.39 37.64
N GLU A 267 2.01 41.61 37.88
CA GLU A 267 0.63 42.02 37.70
C GLU A 267 0.38 42.03 36.18
N VAL A 268 0.03 40.87 35.64
CA VAL A 268 -0.50 40.80 34.28
C VAL A 268 -1.92 41.36 34.33
N ASP A 269 -1.99 42.62 33.94
CA ASP A 269 -3.14 43.41 33.57
C ASP A 269 -4.25 42.53 32.95
N ASP A 270 -5.47 42.75 33.38
CA ASP A 270 -6.68 42.16 32.78
C ASP A 270 -6.79 42.65 31.34
N PRO A 271 -6.94 41.76 30.35
CA PRO A 271 -7.92 42.06 29.34
C PRO A 271 -8.98 40.97 29.32
N THR A 272 -10.21 41.42 29.50
CA THR A 272 -11.39 40.93 28.78
C THR A 272 -11.01 40.51 27.36
N VAL A 273 -10.72 39.23 27.16
CA VAL A 273 -10.69 38.60 25.83
C VAL A 273 -12.12 38.17 25.51
N ALA A 274 -12.84 39.08 24.86
CA ALA A 274 -14.00 38.72 24.06
C ALA A 274 -13.52 37.81 22.92
N LEU A 275 -13.87 36.53 22.96
CA LEU A 275 -13.71 35.63 21.81
C LEU A 275 -14.73 36.02 20.74
N GLN A 276 -14.35 36.96 19.88
CA GLN A 276 -14.97 37.09 18.56
C GLN A 276 -14.48 35.92 17.70
N ILE A 277 -15.43 35.06 17.32
CA ILE A 277 -15.23 34.03 16.31
C ILE A 277 -15.29 34.76 14.97
N ASP A 278 -14.12 35.12 14.43
CA ASP A 278 -14.00 35.48 13.01
C ASP A 278 -13.54 34.24 12.22
N ASP A 279 -14.33 33.92 11.20
CA ASP A 279 -14.18 32.84 10.22
C ASP A 279 -12.91 33.03 9.35
N THR A 280 -11.73 32.84 9.92
CA THR A 280 -10.49 32.81 9.14
C THR A 280 -10.05 31.38 8.85
N VAL A 281 -10.30 30.98 7.60
CA VAL A 281 -9.79 29.78 6.94
C VAL A 281 -8.29 29.61 7.18
N VAL A 282 -7.90 28.55 7.88
CA VAL A 282 -6.51 28.11 8.01
C VAL A 282 -6.12 27.40 6.71
N LEU A 283 -5.39 28.09 5.84
CA LEU A 283 -4.69 27.46 4.72
C LEU A 283 -3.49 26.68 5.28
N LEU A 284 -3.62 25.36 5.31
CA LEU A 284 -2.51 24.43 5.51
C LEU A 284 -1.52 24.60 4.35
N ARG A 285 -0.32 25.09 4.66
CA ARG A 285 0.81 25.13 3.73
C ARG A 285 1.38 23.72 3.59
N GLU A 286 1.34 23.18 2.38
CA GLU A 286 1.95 21.89 2.02
C GLU A 286 3.46 21.87 2.34
N PRO A 287 4.02 20.72 2.80
CA PRO A 287 5.45 20.59 2.99
C PRO A 287 6.17 20.53 1.63
N ALA A 288 7.15 21.42 1.46
CA ALA A 288 8.00 21.49 0.28
C ALA A 288 8.75 20.16 0.06
N ALA A 289 8.68 19.66 -1.17
CA ALA A 289 9.54 18.59 -1.66
C ALA A 289 11.01 19.02 -1.60
N HIS A 290 11.86 18.10 -1.14
CA HIS A 290 13.31 18.19 -1.26
C HIS A 290 13.66 17.74 -2.68
N ASP A 291 14.01 18.70 -3.55
CA ASP A 291 14.69 18.42 -4.81
C ASP A 291 16.17 18.16 -4.49
N ASP A 292 16.61 16.91 -4.68
CA ASP A 292 18.02 16.54 -4.76
C ASP A 292 18.30 16.26 -6.23
N ASP A 293 18.98 17.21 -6.88
CA ASP A 293 19.46 17.11 -8.25
C ASP A 293 20.45 15.95 -8.37
N ASN A 294 20.14 14.96 -9.21
CA ASN A 294 21.19 14.22 -9.91
C ASN A 294 20.74 13.90 -11.33
N ASP A 295 21.31 14.69 -12.25
CA ASP A 295 21.32 14.52 -13.69
C ASP A 295 21.78 13.11 -14.11
N GLU A 296 20.97 12.41 -14.92
CA GLU A 296 21.48 11.67 -16.07
C GLU A 296 20.56 11.90 -17.28
N HIS A 297 21.09 12.70 -18.21
CA HIS A 297 20.59 12.97 -19.55
C HIS A 297 20.25 11.71 -20.35
N ILE A 298 19.05 11.66 -20.95
CA ILE A 298 18.84 11.02 -22.25
C ILE A 298 17.95 11.93 -23.11
N GLU A 299 18.54 12.45 -24.18
CA GLU A 299 17.92 13.28 -25.21
C GLU A 299 16.91 12.49 -26.06
N ALA A 300 15.75 13.10 -26.35
CA ALA A 300 14.97 12.79 -27.53
C ALA A 300 14.05 13.98 -27.87
N ASP A 301 14.63 14.97 -28.57
CA ASP A 301 13.87 16.00 -29.27
C ASP A 301 13.15 15.39 -30.47
N GLY A 302 11.81 15.45 -30.46
CA GLY A 302 10.94 15.19 -31.60
C GLY A 302 10.05 16.39 -31.84
N HIS A 303 10.40 17.19 -32.86
CA HIS A 303 9.66 18.33 -33.41
C HIS A 303 8.14 18.13 -33.45
N ALA A 304 7.41 19.15 -33.00
CA ALA A 304 6.04 19.42 -33.41
C ALA A 304 6.06 20.51 -34.49
N ASP A 305 5.23 20.32 -35.51
CA ASP A 305 4.67 21.26 -36.51
C ASP A 305 4.04 20.32 -37.59
N ASP A 306 2.87 20.50 -38.16
CA ASP A 306 1.78 21.47 -38.02
C ASP A 306 0.59 20.86 -38.81
N ASP A 307 -0.59 21.42 -38.59
CA ASP A 307 -1.68 21.56 -39.59
C ASP A 307 -2.55 20.37 -40.07
N ALA A 308 -3.83 20.55 -39.72
CA ALA A 308 -4.96 20.76 -40.63
C ALA A 308 -5.91 19.59 -40.97
N ASP A 309 -7.15 19.85 -40.57
CA ASP A 309 -8.41 19.78 -41.32
C ASP A 309 -9.04 18.41 -41.67
N ASP A 310 -10.29 18.32 -41.19
CA ASP A 310 -11.53 18.20 -41.98
C ASP A 310 -12.39 16.94 -41.76
N ASP A 311 -13.65 17.26 -41.44
CA ASP A 311 -14.89 16.60 -41.80
C ASP A 311 -15.16 15.13 -41.45
N ALA A 312 -16.18 14.92 -40.60
CA ALA A 312 -17.54 14.58 -41.06
C ALA A 312 -18.38 13.97 -39.92
N ASP A 313 -19.59 14.51 -39.71
CA ASP A 313 -20.91 13.84 -39.72
C ASP A 313 -20.98 12.39 -39.18
N ASP A 314 -21.97 11.92 -38.42
CA ASP A 314 -23.29 12.34 -37.96
C ASP A 314 -23.81 11.11 -37.15
N ASP A 315 -24.92 11.28 -36.46
CA ASP A 315 -25.87 10.22 -36.09
C ASP A 315 -25.54 9.25 -34.94
N SER A 316 -26.21 9.51 -33.80
CA SER A 316 -27.43 8.77 -33.40
C SER A 316 -27.50 8.26 -31.95
N ASP A 317 -28.62 8.65 -31.35
CA ASP A 317 -29.44 7.89 -30.41
C ASP A 317 -28.85 7.40 -29.08
N GLY A 318 -29.10 8.24 -28.07
CA GLY A 318 -29.21 7.82 -26.69
C GLY A 318 -30.35 6.82 -26.49
N VAL A 319 -29.98 5.56 -26.27
CA VAL A 319 -30.87 4.55 -25.70
C VAL A 319 -30.51 4.35 -24.23
N MET A 320 -31.37 4.89 -23.37
CA MET A 320 -31.42 4.55 -21.94
C MET A 320 -31.79 3.07 -21.79
N ALA A 321 -30.83 2.25 -21.34
CA ALA A 321 -31.09 0.87 -20.93
C ALA A 321 -31.01 0.75 -19.40
N THR A 322 -32.20 0.61 -18.79
CA THR A 322 -32.46 0.21 -17.42
C THR A 322 -31.90 -1.20 -17.17
N VAL A 323 -31.03 -1.37 -16.17
CA VAL A 323 -30.56 -2.68 -15.70
C VAL A 323 -30.60 -2.71 -14.17
N VAL A 324 -30.84 -3.90 -13.62
CA VAL A 324 -30.92 -4.32 -12.19
C VAL A 324 -32.39 -4.41 -11.70
N SER A 325 -32.95 -5.55 -11.30
CA SER A 325 -32.39 -6.79 -10.73
C SER A 325 -33.27 -8.03 -11.02
N LEU A 326 -32.65 -9.10 -11.51
CA LEU A 326 -33.14 -10.48 -11.45
C LEU A 326 -32.24 -11.22 -10.44
N PHE A 327 -32.76 -11.52 -9.26
CA PHE A 327 -32.23 -12.57 -8.39
C PHE A 327 -33.37 -13.53 -8.08
N ALA A 328 -33.32 -14.69 -8.72
CA ALA A 328 -34.01 -15.89 -8.34
C ALA A 328 -32.97 -16.86 -7.79
N GLY A 329 -33.36 -17.66 -6.79
CA GLY A 329 -32.78 -18.99 -6.59
C GLY A 329 -32.28 -19.30 -5.18
N GLU A 330 -33.12 -20.06 -4.47
CA GLU A 330 -32.76 -21.22 -3.64
C GLU A 330 -31.83 -21.02 -2.44
N ILE A 331 -32.41 -21.12 -1.23
CA ILE A 331 -32.38 -22.31 -0.33
C ILE A 331 -33.65 -22.25 0.54
#